data_AF-R7SST4-F1
#
_entry.id   AF-R7SST4-F1
#
_cell.length_a   1.000
_cell.length_b   1.000
_cell.length_c   1.000
_cell.angle_alpha   90.00
_cell.angle_beta   90.00
_cell.angle_gamma   90.00
#
_symmetry.space_group_name_H-M   'P 1'
#
loop_
_entity.id
_entity.type
_entity.pdbx_description
1 polymer ?
#
loop_
_entity_poly.entity_id
_entity_poly.type
_entity_poly.pdbx_seq_one_letter_code
_entity_poly.pdbx_strand_id
1 'polypeptide(L)'
;MPGGFSYRLLRPYARFTRMEPYKNWSREELIARLQHLDPHHDRPRPQQQPQGKPFDFNAYPKRKIALKFTYNGIHYGGMEFQRDPALPTVEGVLFDALVHTKLVDRDGGLEGCDWQRCGRTDKGVSAGGQVVSLWVRSNLGSKTAAEIEEDVANAEPSTTTEQLPTSAEDAEGPGLEGDFGLMGDLADEGPTNGSMHAQPPPQAELEFPYVFALNHILPPTIRVLAWSPVADDFSARFSCRWRHYKYFFSPSGLDLAAMQDAASRLLGEHDFRNLCKIDASKQITVFTRRILHASIDRADKGELYVFNLRGNAFLYNMVRHIMAILFLVGSGLERPSIMSALLNADPARPLPPFREGEDVPPLVTGKPDYQIADPLPLMLWECGYDEGVLDWRIDRSSSRGGDSAKSPLRGMICAYERASVTTALEAHFLKAAEAHHKPPQQYFPVGAPGVEPLPPGAMMSVPLGGGMVKRAGVYVPLLQRKRMLTPDEVNERYRLGRGAKKLERKAASAAGDLDE
;
A
#
# COMPACT_ATOMS: atom_id res chain seq x y z
N MET A 1 -48.55 -9.25 53.53
CA MET A 1 -47.10 -9.31 53.19
C MET A 1 -46.68 -10.75 53.43
N PRO A 2 -46.19 -11.52 52.43
CA PRO A 2 -45.44 -11.11 51.25
C PRO A 2 -46.26 -11.17 49.94
N GLY A 3 -45.93 -10.29 49.00
CA GLY A 3 -46.57 -10.20 47.69
C GLY A 3 -45.96 -11.18 46.70
N GLY A 4 -46.81 -12.03 46.10
CA GLY A 4 -46.46 -12.88 44.99
C GLY A 4 -46.58 -12.15 43.64
N PHE A 5 -45.72 -12.51 42.70
CA PHE A 5 -46.00 -12.33 41.29
C PHE A 5 -45.77 -13.63 40.52
N SER A 6 -46.78 -13.92 39.71
CA SER A 6 -47.11 -15.17 39.04
C SER A 6 -46.28 -15.37 37.77
N TYR A 7 -45.69 -16.56 37.61
CA TYR A 7 -45.14 -17.04 36.35
C TYR A 7 -46.30 -17.32 35.37
N ARG A 8 -46.45 -16.50 34.33
CA ARG A 8 -47.29 -16.85 33.17
C ARG A 8 -46.44 -17.57 32.11
N LEU A 9 -46.75 -18.85 31.92
CA LEU A 9 -46.33 -19.67 30.78
C LEU A 9 -47.05 -19.24 29.49
N LEU A 10 -46.23 -19.14 28.43
CA LEU A 10 -46.47 -19.42 27.01
C LEU A 10 -47.39 -18.51 26.17
N ARG A 11 -46.80 -17.93 25.12
CA ARG A 11 -47.27 -18.15 23.74
C ARG A 11 -46.10 -18.44 22.77
N PRO A 12 -46.33 -19.25 21.73
CA PRO A 12 -45.30 -19.85 20.90
C PRO A 12 -44.77 -18.86 19.86
N TYR A 13 -43.47 -18.96 19.54
CA TYR A 13 -42.90 -18.33 18.34
C TYR A 13 -43.66 -18.84 17.11
N ALA A 14 -44.43 -17.94 16.48
CA ALA A 14 -45.09 -18.23 15.22
C ALA A 14 -44.03 -18.49 14.14
N ARG A 15 -44.05 -19.69 13.57
CA ARG A 15 -43.38 -20.01 12.30
C ARG A 15 -44.12 -19.27 11.17
N PHE A 16 -43.52 -18.20 10.63
CA PHE A 16 -43.73 -17.60 9.30
C PHE A 16 -42.51 -16.66 9.11
N THR A 17 -41.69 -16.64 8.06
CA THR A 17 -41.67 -17.28 6.74
C THR A 17 -40.25 -17.06 6.17
N ARG A 18 -39.85 -17.91 5.22
CA ARG A 18 -38.60 -17.83 4.42
C ARG A 18 -38.11 -16.39 4.16
N MET A 19 -36.82 -16.14 4.38
CA MET A 19 -36.12 -15.07 3.67
C MET A 19 -36.19 -15.40 2.18
N GLU A 20 -37.06 -14.72 1.43
CA GLU A 20 -36.98 -14.77 -0.01
C GLU A 20 -35.65 -14.11 -0.45
N PRO A 21 -34.92 -14.73 -1.38
CA PRO A 21 -33.71 -14.11 -1.90
C PRO A 21 -34.09 -12.84 -2.67
N TYR A 22 -33.49 -11.69 -2.31
CA TYR A 22 -33.59 -10.40 -3.01
C TYR A 22 -33.20 -10.43 -4.50
N LYS A 23 -32.77 -11.60 -4.99
CA LYS A 23 -32.26 -11.83 -6.35
C LYS A 23 -33.30 -11.58 -7.44
N ASN A 24 -34.59 -11.64 -7.10
CA ASN A 24 -35.70 -11.48 -8.05
C ASN A 24 -36.48 -10.17 -7.85
N TRP A 25 -36.02 -9.29 -6.97
CA TRP A 25 -36.71 -8.04 -6.70
C TRP A 25 -36.38 -6.99 -7.75
N SER A 26 -37.39 -6.26 -8.17
CA SER A 26 -37.23 -5.07 -8.99
C SER A 26 -36.53 -3.96 -8.20
N ARG A 27 -35.99 -2.97 -8.93
CA ARG A 27 -35.30 -1.83 -8.33
C ARG A 27 -36.23 -1.07 -7.38
N GLU A 28 -37.49 -0.94 -7.76
CA GLU A 28 -38.53 -0.23 -7.03
C GLU A 28 -38.89 -0.94 -5.72
N GLU A 29 -38.95 -2.28 -5.72
CA GLU A 29 -39.21 -3.09 -4.52
C GLU A 29 -38.06 -3.04 -3.51
N LEU A 30 -36.82 -3.03 -4.01
CA LEU A 30 -35.62 -2.83 -3.19
C LEU A 30 -35.59 -1.44 -2.56
N ILE A 31 -35.94 -0.39 -3.33
CA ILE A 31 -36.03 0.98 -2.83
C ILE A 31 -37.11 1.10 -1.75
N ALA A 32 -38.30 0.54 -1.98
CA ALA A 32 -39.40 0.56 -1.00
C ALA A 32 -39.03 -0.15 0.32
N ARG A 33 -38.26 -1.25 0.23
CA ARG A 33 -37.78 -1.97 1.42
C ARG A 33 -36.69 -1.22 2.17
N LEU A 34 -35.79 -0.53 1.45
CA LEU A 34 -34.80 0.35 2.06
C LEU A 34 -35.48 1.53 2.78
N GLN A 35 -36.50 2.15 2.18
CA GLN A 35 -37.28 3.22 2.81
C GLN A 35 -38.05 2.75 4.06
N HIS A 36 -38.54 1.51 4.06
CA HIS A 36 -39.21 0.92 5.21
C HIS A 36 -38.26 0.59 6.36
N LEU A 37 -37.01 0.21 6.05
CA LEU A 37 -35.98 -0.12 7.04
C LEU A 37 -35.30 1.14 7.62
N ASP A 38 -35.33 2.25 6.89
CA ASP A 38 -34.78 3.53 7.32
C ASP A 38 -35.84 4.65 7.25
N PRO A 39 -36.78 4.70 8.22
CA PRO A 39 -37.89 5.67 8.25
C PRO A 39 -37.43 7.13 8.47
N HIS A 40 -36.12 7.38 8.56
CA HIS A 40 -35.52 8.71 8.68
C HIS A 40 -34.81 9.19 7.42
N HIS A 41 -34.84 8.42 6.33
CA HIS A 41 -34.19 8.79 5.06
C HIS A 41 -34.83 10.01 4.37
N ASP A 42 -36.15 10.16 4.49
CA ASP A 42 -36.93 11.23 3.81
C ASP A 42 -37.15 12.49 4.67
N ARG A 43 -36.44 12.66 5.79
CA ARG A 43 -36.38 14.01 6.38
C ARG A 43 -35.58 14.89 5.44
N PRO A 44 -36.16 15.95 4.84
CA PRO A 44 -35.36 16.90 4.08
C PRO A 44 -34.32 17.47 5.04
N ARG A 45 -33.06 17.03 4.90
CA ARG A 45 -31.95 17.77 5.47
C ARG A 45 -32.03 19.16 4.86
N PRO A 46 -31.91 20.25 5.64
CA PRO A 46 -31.79 21.57 5.07
C PRO A 46 -30.68 21.51 4.03
N GLN A 47 -31.02 21.58 2.74
CA GLN A 47 -30.05 21.79 1.68
C GLN A 47 -29.62 23.25 1.79
N GLN A 48 -28.79 23.55 2.78
CA GLN A 48 -27.85 24.64 2.63
C GLN A 48 -26.85 24.15 1.59
N GLN A 49 -27.17 24.31 0.30
CA GLN A 49 -26.10 24.48 -0.67
C GLN A 49 -25.34 25.71 -0.18
N PRO A 50 -24.05 25.60 0.19
CA PRO A 50 -23.28 26.80 0.38
C PRO A 50 -23.15 27.42 -1.01
N GLN A 51 -24.00 28.41 -1.31
CA GLN A 51 -23.77 29.39 -2.37
C GLN A 51 -22.60 30.30 -1.94
N GLY A 52 -21.46 29.69 -1.61
CA GLY A 52 -20.20 30.38 -1.48
C GLY A 52 -19.72 30.74 -2.87
N LYS A 53 -19.17 31.95 -3.04
CA LYS A 53 -18.45 32.33 -4.25
C LYS A 53 -17.42 31.21 -4.59
N PRO A 54 -17.24 30.87 -5.88
CA PRO A 54 -16.23 29.91 -6.28
C PRO A 54 -14.86 30.34 -5.71
N PHE A 55 -14.14 29.38 -5.14
CA PHE A 55 -12.84 29.67 -4.53
C PHE A 55 -11.83 29.95 -5.65
N ASP A 56 -11.28 31.16 -5.67
CA ASP A 56 -10.26 31.52 -6.66
C ASP A 56 -8.89 31.01 -6.23
N PHE A 57 -8.37 30.01 -6.94
CA PHE A 57 -7.05 29.44 -6.69
C PHE A 57 -5.90 30.34 -7.17
N ASN A 58 -6.13 31.27 -8.10
CA ASN A 58 -5.10 32.16 -8.62
C ASN A 58 -4.76 33.31 -7.66
N ALA A 59 -5.66 33.57 -6.71
CA ALA A 59 -5.44 34.57 -5.66
C ALA A 59 -4.43 34.14 -4.58
N TYR A 60 -3.97 32.88 -4.60
CA TYR A 60 -3.09 32.32 -3.58
C TYR A 60 -1.79 31.78 -4.21
N PRO A 61 -0.64 31.93 -3.51
CA PRO A 61 0.60 31.36 -4.00
C PRO A 61 0.56 29.82 -3.96
N LYS A 62 1.38 29.21 -4.80
CA LYS A 62 1.54 27.76 -4.90
C LYS A 62 2.98 27.37 -4.62
N ARG A 63 3.17 26.16 -4.11
CA ARG A 63 4.49 25.57 -3.83
C ARG A 63 4.53 24.10 -4.23
N LYS A 64 5.68 23.65 -4.75
CA LYS A 64 5.94 22.23 -4.95
C LYS A 64 6.29 21.57 -3.63
N ILE A 65 5.58 20.50 -3.29
CA ILE A 65 5.83 19.70 -2.09
C ILE A 65 5.93 18.21 -2.44
N ALA A 66 6.57 17.45 -1.54
CA ALA A 66 6.45 16.01 -1.46
C ALA A 66 5.62 15.62 -0.22
N LEU A 67 4.73 14.63 -0.37
CA LEU A 67 3.96 14.04 0.74
C LEU A 67 4.42 12.61 0.97
N LYS A 68 4.73 12.27 2.23
CA LYS A 68 4.95 10.89 2.68
C LYS A 68 3.69 10.37 3.34
N PHE A 69 3.23 9.20 2.95
CA PHE A 69 2.01 8.62 3.50
C PHE A 69 2.04 7.10 3.50
N THR A 70 1.17 6.53 4.33
CA THR A 70 0.95 5.09 4.49
C THR A 70 -0.50 4.75 4.18
N TYR A 71 -0.74 3.51 3.72
CA TYR A 71 -2.09 2.99 3.55
C TYR A 71 -2.17 1.46 3.61
N ASN A 72 -3.34 0.99 4.05
CA ASN A 72 -3.72 -0.42 3.96
C ASN A 72 -4.38 -0.70 2.60
N GLY A 73 -3.71 -1.46 1.74
CA GLY A 73 -4.11 -1.71 0.35
C GLY A 73 -5.35 -2.56 0.17
N ILE A 74 -5.81 -3.29 1.19
CA ILE A 74 -6.90 -4.27 1.08
C ILE A 74 -8.23 -3.66 0.61
N HIS A 75 -8.45 -2.37 0.88
CA HIS A 75 -9.69 -1.66 0.57
C HIS A 75 -9.67 -0.93 -0.79
N TYR A 76 -8.56 -1.01 -1.54
CA TYR A 76 -8.34 -0.15 -2.70
C TYR A 76 -8.05 -0.92 -4.00
N GLY A 77 -8.42 -0.31 -5.12
CA GLY A 77 -8.15 -0.79 -6.49
C GLY A 77 -6.69 -0.64 -6.95
N GLY A 78 -5.77 -0.32 -6.03
CA GLY A 78 -4.37 0.03 -6.29
C GLY A 78 -4.09 1.52 -6.07
N MET A 79 -2.83 1.92 -6.29
CA MET A 79 -2.41 3.32 -6.15
C MET A 79 -2.98 4.20 -7.26
N GLU A 80 -2.76 3.82 -8.51
CA GLU A 80 -3.02 4.67 -9.68
C GLU A 80 -4.51 4.95 -9.90
N PHE A 81 -4.85 6.22 -10.12
CA PHE A 81 -6.18 6.67 -10.45
C PHE A 81 -6.75 5.95 -11.68
N GLN A 82 -8.01 5.58 -11.59
CA GLN A 82 -8.77 4.89 -12.64
C GLN A 82 -10.12 5.59 -12.79
N ARG A 83 -10.59 5.74 -14.03
CA ARG A 83 -11.93 6.27 -14.30
C ARG A 83 -12.96 5.18 -13.98
N ASP A 84 -13.88 5.49 -13.07
CA ASP A 84 -14.96 4.61 -12.60
C ASP A 84 -14.49 3.21 -12.12
N PRO A 85 -13.67 3.14 -11.06
CA PRO A 85 -13.13 1.87 -10.60
C PRO A 85 -14.13 1.14 -9.69
N ALA A 86 -14.15 -0.20 -9.76
CA ALA A 86 -14.98 -1.02 -8.88
C ALA A 86 -14.67 -0.84 -7.38
N LEU A 87 -13.45 -0.42 -7.05
CA LEU A 87 -13.03 0.01 -5.72
C LEU A 87 -12.30 1.35 -5.85
N PRO A 88 -12.40 2.25 -4.86
CA PRO A 88 -11.65 3.50 -4.89
C PRO A 88 -10.15 3.23 -5.02
N THR A 89 -9.46 4.12 -5.71
CA THR A 89 -7.99 4.12 -5.79
C THR A 89 -7.43 4.99 -4.68
N VAL A 90 -6.20 4.73 -4.24
CA VAL A 90 -5.56 5.56 -3.21
C VAL A 90 -5.42 7.00 -3.67
N GLU A 91 -5.04 7.20 -4.94
CA GLU A 91 -4.95 8.54 -5.55
C GLU A 91 -6.29 9.27 -5.61
N GLY A 92 -7.37 8.58 -5.97
CA GLY A 92 -8.70 9.21 -5.98
C GLY A 92 -9.07 9.75 -4.60
N VAL A 93 -8.90 8.94 -3.55
CA VAL A 93 -9.23 9.35 -2.17
C VAL A 93 -8.32 10.48 -1.67
N LEU A 94 -7.03 10.42 -2.00
CA LEU A 94 -6.08 11.46 -1.60
C LEU A 94 -6.31 12.78 -2.35
N PHE A 95 -6.64 12.71 -3.64
CA PHE A 95 -7.00 13.86 -4.45
C PHE A 95 -8.30 14.50 -3.96
N ASP A 96 -9.34 13.72 -3.65
CA ASP A 96 -10.58 14.24 -3.08
C ASP A 96 -10.34 14.97 -1.74
N ALA A 97 -9.42 14.47 -0.89
CA ALA A 97 -9.04 15.14 0.34
C ALA A 97 -8.28 16.47 0.09
N LEU A 98 -7.41 16.51 -0.91
CA LEU A 98 -6.70 17.74 -1.33
C LEU A 98 -7.67 18.80 -1.88
N VAL A 99 -8.66 18.37 -2.66
CA VAL A 99 -9.73 19.25 -3.17
C VAL A 99 -10.60 19.75 -2.02
N HIS A 100 -11.00 18.88 -1.10
CA HIS A 100 -11.85 19.25 0.04
C HIS A 100 -11.17 20.28 0.97
N THR A 101 -9.85 20.17 1.14
CA THR A 101 -9.03 21.12 1.92
C THR A 101 -8.66 22.38 1.13
N LYS A 102 -9.12 22.49 -0.13
CA LYS A 102 -8.83 23.60 -1.07
C LYS A 102 -7.33 23.80 -1.32
N LEU A 103 -6.55 22.71 -1.27
CA LEU A 103 -5.12 22.73 -1.58
C LEU A 103 -4.85 22.60 -3.07
N VAL A 104 -5.73 21.92 -3.80
CA VAL A 104 -5.69 21.76 -5.26
C VAL A 104 -7.05 22.04 -5.87
N ASP A 105 -7.05 22.45 -7.13
CA ASP A 105 -8.27 22.68 -7.90
C ASP A 105 -8.84 21.36 -8.42
N ARG A 106 -10.17 21.23 -8.35
CA ARG A 106 -10.88 20.07 -8.86
C ARG A 106 -10.86 20.03 -10.38
N ASP A 107 -10.99 21.19 -11.03
CA ASP A 107 -11.17 21.28 -12.48
C ASP A 107 -9.86 21.00 -13.23
N GLY A 108 -8.72 21.32 -12.61
CA GLY A 108 -7.40 20.96 -13.13
C GLY A 108 -7.06 19.46 -13.04
N GLY A 109 -7.78 18.68 -12.22
CA GLY A 109 -7.48 17.27 -12.00
C GLY A 109 -6.07 17.01 -11.47
N LEU A 110 -5.58 15.78 -11.64
CA LEU A 110 -4.21 15.38 -11.24
C LEU A 110 -3.12 16.07 -12.09
N GLU A 111 -3.43 16.40 -13.34
CA GLU A 111 -2.48 17.06 -14.25
C GLU A 111 -2.26 18.53 -13.85
N GLY A 112 -3.32 19.23 -13.41
CA GLY A 112 -3.27 20.63 -13.00
C GLY A 112 -2.40 20.91 -11.76
N CYS A 113 -2.06 19.89 -10.97
CA CYS A 113 -1.12 20.00 -9.86
C CYS A 113 0.23 19.30 -10.12
N ASP A 114 0.50 18.86 -11.36
CA ASP A 114 1.68 18.05 -11.73
C ASP A 114 1.91 16.91 -10.73
N TRP A 115 0.87 16.07 -10.60
CA TRP A 115 0.87 14.93 -9.70
C TRP A 115 1.83 13.85 -10.17
N GLN A 116 2.76 13.47 -9.29
CA GLN A 116 3.71 12.40 -9.55
C GLN A 116 3.79 11.42 -8.39
N ARG A 117 3.80 10.12 -8.71
CA ARG A 117 3.82 9.02 -7.74
C ARG A 117 5.15 8.27 -7.81
N CYS A 118 5.73 7.94 -6.66
CA CYS A 118 6.97 7.16 -6.63
C CYS A 118 6.74 5.68 -6.99
N GLY A 119 5.89 4.99 -6.22
CA GLY A 119 5.60 3.57 -6.40
C GLY A 119 4.17 3.33 -6.89
N ARG A 120 4.00 2.60 -8.00
CA ARG A 120 2.69 2.17 -8.46
C ARG A 120 2.34 0.80 -7.89
N THR A 121 1.72 0.78 -6.71
CA THR A 121 1.28 -0.48 -6.08
C THR A 121 0.00 -1.00 -6.75
N ASP A 122 -0.08 -2.33 -6.85
CA ASP A 122 -1.23 -3.02 -7.42
C ASP A 122 -2.39 -3.14 -6.41
N LYS A 123 -3.55 -3.58 -6.90
CA LYS A 123 -4.72 -3.88 -6.05
C LYS A 123 -4.33 -4.79 -4.88
N GLY A 124 -4.72 -4.39 -3.67
CA GLY A 124 -4.48 -5.14 -2.43
C GLY A 124 -3.09 -4.94 -1.80
N VAL A 125 -2.16 -4.27 -2.49
CA VAL A 125 -0.79 -4.04 -1.98
C VAL A 125 -0.77 -2.81 -1.08
N SER A 126 -0.15 -2.92 0.09
CA SER A 126 -0.04 -1.84 1.08
C SER A 126 1.22 -0.99 0.88
N ALA A 127 1.32 0.15 1.56
CA ALA A 127 2.55 0.94 1.60
C ALA A 127 2.77 1.57 2.97
N GLY A 128 4.00 1.49 3.49
CA GLY A 128 4.43 2.14 4.74
C GLY A 128 5.05 3.52 4.52
N GLY A 129 5.65 3.75 3.35
CA GLY A 129 6.39 4.98 3.03
C GLY A 129 6.26 5.39 1.57
N GLN A 130 5.02 5.46 1.06
CA GLN A 130 4.75 5.97 -0.28
C GLN A 130 5.04 7.47 -0.33
N VAL A 131 5.52 7.94 -1.48
CA VAL A 131 5.80 9.36 -1.72
C VAL A 131 5.14 9.82 -3.01
N VAL A 132 4.51 10.99 -2.95
CA VAL A 132 4.01 11.73 -4.11
C VAL A 132 4.58 13.15 -4.11
N SER A 133 4.72 13.76 -5.28
CA SER A 133 5.03 15.19 -5.42
C SER A 133 3.95 15.89 -6.24
N LEU A 134 3.64 17.13 -5.86
CA LEU A 134 2.58 17.94 -6.45
C LEU A 134 2.73 19.42 -6.08
N TRP A 135 2.05 20.30 -6.83
CA TRP A 135 1.85 21.69 -6.48
C TRP A 135 0.61 21.85 -5.61
N VAL A 136 0.74 22.57 -4.50
CA VAL A 136 -0.37 22.89 -3.59
C VAL A 136 -0.43 24.37 -3.28
N ARG A 137 -1.59 24.84 -2.83
CA ARG A 137 -1.72 26.16 -2.20
C ARG A 137 -0.78 26.29 -1.00
N SER A 138 -0.11 27.43 -0.89
CA SER A 138 0.83 27.78 0.19
C SER A 138 0.44 29.11 0.82
N ASN A 139 0.87 29.32 2.07
CA ASN A 139 0.87 30.64 2.73
C ASN A 139 2.13 31.44 2.41
N LEU A 140 3.18 30.76 1.96
CA LEU A 140 4.47 31.35 1.65
C LEU A 140 4.49 31.63 0.14
N GLY A 141 4.57 32.90 -0.22
CA GLY A 141 4.86 33.28 -1.61
C GLY A 141 6.20 32.70 -2.07
N SER A 142 6.44 32.70 -3.38
CA SER A 142 7.76 32.37 -3.96
C SER A 142 8.81 33.46 -3.68
N LYS A 143 8.85 34.00 -2.45
CA LYS A 143 9.83 34.99 -2.03
C LYS A 143 11.01 34.27 -1.38
N THR A 144 12.20 34.69 -1.77
CA THR A 144 13.47 34.22 -1.18
C THR A 144 13.53 34.66 0.28
N ALA A 145 14.19 33.90 1.16
CA ALA A 145 14.30 34.23 2.59
C ALA A 145 14.77 35.69 2.86
N ALA A 146 15.57 36.26 1.96
CA ALA A 146 16.05 37.65 2.01
C ALA A 146 14.95 38.72 1.84
N GLU A 147 13.90 38.44 1.04
CA GLU A 147 12.82 39.41 0.81
C GLU A 147 11.79 39.41 1.95
N ILE A 148 11.75 38.32 2.74
CA ILE A 148 10.91 38.18 3.93
C ILE A 148 11.52 38.95 5.10
N GLU A 149 12.85 39.00 5.21
CA GLU A 149 13.55 39.80 6.23
C GLU A 149 13.32 41.32 6.04
N GLU A 150 13.27 41.81 4.80
CA GLU A 150 12.92 43.21 4.51
C GLU A 150 11.46 43.54 4.83
N ASP A 151 10.52 42.63 4.57
CA ASP A 151 9.10 42.85 4.86
C ASP A 151 8.79 42.82 6.38
N VAL A 152 9.51 41.98 7.16
CA VAL A 152 9.39 41.92 8.62
C VAL A 152 10.04 43.13 9.30
N ALA A 153 11.12 43.67 8.73
CA ALA A 153 11.75 44.91 9.21
C ALA A 153 10.87 46.16 8.98
N ASN A 154 9.97 46.12 7.99
CA ASN A 154 9.11 47.25 7.60
C ASN A 154 7.69 47.22 8.23
N ALA A 155 7.37 46.23 9.06
CA ALA A 155 6.07 46.14 9.73
C ALA A 155 6.11 46.84 11.10
N GLU A 156 5.53 48.05 11.22
CA GLU A 156 5.36 48.72 12.51
C GLU A 156 4.29 48.04 13.39
N PRO A 157 4.46 48.02 14.73
CA PRO A 157 3.56 47.34 15.63
C PRO A 157 2.29 48.19 15.89
N SER A 158 1.16 47.77 15.34
CA SER A 158 -0.14 48.31 15.74
C SER A 158 -0.59 47.70 17.07
N THR A 159 -0.50 48.51 18.13
CA THR A 159 -1.14 48.31 19.43
C THR A 159 -2.66 48.20 19.30
N THR A 160 -3.22 47.07 19.72
CA THR A 160 -4.61 47.01 20.20
C THR A 160 -4.64 46.19 21.48
N THR A 161 -4.77 46.91 22.58
CA THR A 161 -4.94 46.39 23.94
C THR A 161 -6.38 45.88 24.09
N GLU A 162 -6.58 44.57 24.22
CA GLU A 162 -7.78 44.01 24.86
C GLU A 162 -7.38 43.32 26.15
N GLN A 163 -7.77 43.94 27.27
CA GLN A 163 -7.65 43.41 28.62
C GLN A 163 -8.73 42.33 28.81
N LEU A 164 -8.33 41.12 29.23
CA LEU A 164 -9.22 40.17 29.88
C LEU A 164 -8.94 40.15 31.40
N PRO A 165 -9.97 40.03 32.24
CA PRO A 165 -9.82 40.18 33.68
C PRO A 165 -9.22 38.92 34.32
N THR A 166 -8.38 39.17 35.32
CA THR A 166 -7.80 38.23 36.26
C THR A 166 -8.86 37.72 37.25
N SER A 167 -8.91 36.40 37.45
CA SER A 167 -9.30 35.80 38.73
C SER A 167 -8.50 34.52 38.93
N ALA A 168 -7.69 34.51 39.98
CA ALA A 168 -6.95 33.36 40.49
C ALA A 168 -7.86 32.49 41.37
N GLU A 169 -7.57 31.18 41.42
CA GLU A 169 -7.38 30.38 42.65
C GLU A 169 -7.31 28.87 42.31
N ASP A 170 -6.09 28.34 42.45
CA ASP A 170 -5.65 27.07 43.06
C ASP A 170 -6.54 25.81 43.07
N ALA A 171 -5.96 24.70 42.57
CA ALA A 171 -5.95 23.41 43.28
C ALA A 171 -5.00 22.39 42.60
N GLU A 172 -3.94 22.02 43.32
CA GLU A 172 -3.02 20.91 43.04
C GLU A 172 -3.70 19.53 43.20
N GLY A 173 -3.24 18.54 42.44
CA GLY A 173 -3.53 17.11 42.69
C GLY A 173 -2.83 16.18 41.69
N PRO A 174 -2.32 15.01 42.11
CA PRO A 174 -0.98 14.56 41.73
C PRO A 174 -0.92 13.54 40.58
N GLY A 175 0.29 13.38 40.06
CA GLY A 175 0.65 12.59 38.90
C GLY A 175 0.57 11.07 39.06
N LEU A 176 0.53 10.42 37.92
CA LEU A 176 0.82 9.00 37.76
C LEU A 176 1.86 8.86 36.64
N GLU A 177 3.12 8.87 37.05
CA GLU A 177 4.23 8.36 36.26
C GLU A 177 4.12 6.82 36.22
N GLY A 178 3.70 6.31 35.07
CA GLY A 178 3.82 4.90 34.72
C GLY A 178 5.09 4.71 33.90
N ASP A 179 6.18 4.43 34.60
CA ASP A 179 7.42 3.87 34.10
C ASP A 179 7.15 2.68 33.15
N PHE A 180 7.56 2.81 31.90
CA PHE A 180 7.78 1.67 30.98
C PHE A 180 8.99 1.98 30.10
N GLY A 181 10.15 2.05 30.75
CA GLY A 181 11.45 2.07 30.09
C GLY A 181 11.97 0.67 29.73
N LEU A 182 12.50 0.56 28.51
CA LEU A 182 13.59 -0.31 28.04
C LEU A 182 13.36 -1.82 27.88
N MET A 183 13.42 -2.27 26.62
CA MET A 183 14.64 -2.93 26.11
C MET A 183 14.64 -2.90 24.58
N GLY A 184 15.63 -2.22 24.00
CA GLY A 184 16.04 -2.42 22.61
C GLY A 184 17.14 -3.48 22.56
N ASP A 185 17.22 -4.18 21.43
CA ASP A 185 18.49 -4.43 20.74
C ASP A 185 18.23 -5.00 19.34
N LEU A 186 18.80 -4.31 18.33
CA LEU A 186 18.80 -4.54 16.88
C LEU A 186 17.46 -4.23 16.16
N ALA A 187 17.25 -2.94 15.88
CA ALA A 187 16.01 -2.37 15.35
C ALA A 187 15.76 -2.66 13.85
N ASP A 188 14.58 -3.20 13.53
CA ASP A 188 13.88 -2.92 12.27
C ASP A 188 13.49 -1.43 12.31
N GLU A 189 14.43 -0.55 11.94
CA GLU A 189 14.17 0.88 11.93
C GLU A 189 12.96 1.19 11.03
N GLY A 190 12.10 2.12 11.48
CA GLY A 190 10.98 2.60 10.68
C GLY A 190 11.43 3.08 9.29
N PRO A 191 10.53 3.25 8.30
CA PRO A 191 10.96 3.64 6.96
C PRO A 191 11.55 5.06 7.01
N THR A 192 12.84 5.23 6.75
CA THR A 192 13.61 6.48 6.92
C THR A 192 14.05 7.10 5.59
N ASN A 193 13.12 7.77 4.91
CA ASN A 193 13.39 8.49 3.65
C ASN A 193 14.25 9.79 3.79
N GLY A 194 15.15 9.93 4.79
CA GLY A 194 15.96 11.14 5.07
C GLY A 194 15.72 11.78 6.45
N SER A 195 16.71 12.54 6.94
CA SER A 195 16.80 13.15 8.29
C SER A 195 15.51 13.84 8.76
N MET A 196 15.03 13.50 9.96
CA MET A 196 13.97 14.27 10.62
C MET A 196 14.60 15.47 11.32
N HIS A 197 14.43 16.67 10.78
CA HIS A 197 14.78 17.86 11.55
C HIS A 197 13.72 18.11 12.64
N ALA A 198 14.12 17.87 13.90
CA ALA A 198 13.38 18.27 15.08
C ALA A 198 13.57 19.77 15.43
N GLN A 199 14.33 20.51 14.63
CA GLN A 199 14.61 21.94 14.89
C GLN A 199 13.51 22.81 14.28
N PRO A 200 12.94 23.75 15.05
CA PRO A 200 11.81 24.56 14.62
C PRO A 200 12.22 25.55 13.51
N PRO A 201 11.47 25.62 12.39
CA PRO A 201 11.65 26.73 11.46
C PRO A 201 11.23 28.06 12.14
N PRO A 202 11.87 29.19 11.78
CA PRO A 202 11.55 30.50 12.34
C PRO A 202 10.06 30.86 12.12
N GLN A 203 9.49 31.71 13.00
CA GLN A 203 8.07 32.11 12.98
C GLN A 203 7.61 32.73 11.64
N ALA A 204 8.54 33.16 10.78
CA ALA A 204 8.29 33.67 9.44
C ALA A 204 7.89 32.59 8.40
N GLU A 205 7.96 31.28 8.74
CA GLU A 205 7.58 30.14 7.87
C GLU A 205 6.24 29.48 8.29
N LEU A 206 5.18 30.26 8.55
CA LEU A 206 3.87 29.71 8.91
C LEU A 206 3.12 29.16 7.68
N GLU A 207 3.55 27.99 7.22
CA GLU A 207 2.89 27.21 6.16
C GLU A 207 1.57 26.57 6.65
N PHE A 208 0.71 26.15 5.72
CA PHE A 208 -0.49 25.38 6.07
C PHE A 208 -0.15 24.08 6.82
N PRO A 209 -0.98 23.67 7.80
CA PRO A 209 -0.83 22.39 8.47
C PRO A 209 -1.38 21.25 7.57
N TYR A 210 -0.61 20.89 6.54
CA TYR A 210 -1.01 19.93 5.50
C TYR A 210 -1.35 18.55 6.09
N VAL A 211 -0.54 18.06 7.03
CA VAL A 211 -0.69 16.71 7.59
C VAL A 211 -1.99 16.61 8.38
N PHE A 212 -2.26 17.59 9.24
CA PHE A 212 -3.45 17.69 10.06
C PHE A 212 -4.70 17.86 9.19
N ALA A 213 -4.68 18.81 8.25
CA ALA A 213 -5.81 19.10 7.38
C ALA A 213 -6.20 17.88 6.55
N LEU A 214 -5.23 17.19 5.94
CA LEU A 214 -5.48 16.00 5.13
C LEU A 214 -5.96 14.82 5.99
N ASN A 215 -5.29 14.53 7.12
CA ASN A 215 -5.68 13.41 7.97
C ASN A 215 -7.05 13.57 8.63
N HIS A 216 -7.57 14.80 8.75
CA HIS A 216 -8.93 15.05 9.24
C HIS A 216 -10.01 14.58 8.25
N ILE A 217 -9.71 14.61 6.96
CA ILE A 217 -10.62 14.19 5.88
C ILE A 217 -10.38 12.74 5.46
N LEU A 218 -9.13 12.28 5.51
CA LEU A 218 -8.75 10.95 5.05
C LEU A 218 -9.30 9.83 5.94
N PRO A 219 -9.73 8.70 5.34
CA PRO A 219 -10.18 7.54 6.11
C PRO A 219 -9.01 6.96 6.94
N PRO A 220 -9.29 6.27 8.08
CA PRO A 220 -8.25 5.65 8.94
C PRO A 220 -7.25 4.74 8.23
N THR A 221 -7.60 4.27 7.05
CA THR A 221 -6.81 3.38 6.19
C THR A 221 -5.78 4.10 5.32
N ILE A 222 -5.77 5.44 5.26
CA ILE A 222 -4.73 6.27 4.61
C ILE A 222 -4.29 7.35 5.59
N ARG A 223 -2.98 7.48 5.84
CA ARG A 223 -2.45 8.53 6.72
C ARG A 223 -1.26 9.22 6.09
N VAL A 224 -1.35 10.55 5.98
CA VAL A 224 -0.19 11.41 5.68
C VAL A 224 0.68 11.45 6.92
N LEU A 225 1.96 11.14 6.75
CA LEU A 225 2.94 11.05 7.83
C LEU A 225 3.74 12.35 7.95
N ALA A 226 4.15 12.91 6.82
CA ALA A 226 4.99 14.10 6.74
C ALA A 226 4.87 14.76 5.36
N TRP A 227 5.36 15.98 5.26
CA TRP A 227 5.51 16.70 4.00
C TRP A 227 6.92 17.32 3.89
N SER A 228 7.37 17.65 2.69
CA SER A 228 8.65 18.35 2.46
C SER A 228 8.46 19.41 1.39
N PRO A 229 8.97 20.64 1.56
CA PRO A 229 9.18 21.51 0.41
C PRO A 229 10.23 20.86 -0.50
N VAL A 230 10.08 21.02 -1.80
CA VAL A 230 11.02 20.46 -2.81
C VAL A 230 11.24 21.47 -3.92
N ALA A 231 12.32 21.28 -4.68
CA ALA A 231 12.58 22.06 -5.88
C ALA A 231 11.49 21.82 -6.95
N ASP A 232 11.29 22.80 -7.83
CA ASP A 232 10.25 22.78 -8.85
C ASP A 232 10.41 21.62 -9.86
N ASP A 233 11.66 21.17 -10.07
CA ASP A 233 12.02 20.05 -10.95
C ASP A 233 11.99 18.68 -10.24
N PHE A 234 11.71 18.64 -8.94
CA PHE A 234 11.69 17.40 -8.17
C PHE A 234 10.56 16.46 -8.62
N SER A 235 10.94 15.21 -8.90
CA SER A 235 10.02 14.14 -9.24
C SER A 235 10.05 13.03 -8.20
N ALA A 236 8.92 12.78 -7.52
CA ALA A 236 8.78 11.61 -6.65
C ALA A 236 9.09 10.29 -7.40
N ARG A 237 8.90 10.25 -8.73
CA ARG A 237 9.16 9.07 -9.55
C ARG A 237 10.63 8.96 -9.97
N PHE A 238 11.16 10.01 -10.59
CA PHE A 238 12.45 9.98 -11.28
C PHE A 238 13.62 10.33 -10.37
N SER A 239 13.40 11.12 -9.31
CA SER A 239 14.41 11.41 -8.29
C SER A 239 14.60 10.25 -7.29
N CYS A 240 13.71 9.25 -7.31
CA CYS A 240 13.82 8.08 -6.44
C CYS A 240 14.94 7.13 -6.90
N ARG A 241 15.89 6.84 -6.00
CA ARG A 241 17.06 6.00 -6.25
C ARG A 241 16.79 4.51 -6.10
N TRP A 242 15.98 4.15 -5.11
CA TRP A 242 15.67 2.76 -4.80
C TRP A 242 14.32 2.66 -4.08
N ARG A 243 13.68 1.51 -4.21
CA ARG A 243 12.45 1.17 -3.51
C ARG A 243 12.68 -0.10 -2.72
N HIS A 244 12.17 -0.15 -1.50
CA HIS A 244 12.25 -1.33 -0.63
C HIS A 244 10.85 -1.89 -0.42
N TYR A 245 10.70 -3.16 -0.78
CA TYR A 245 9.49 -3.93 -0.55
C TYR A 245 9.71 -4.93 0.58
N LYS A 246 8.70 -5.06 1.44
CA LYS A 246 8.58 -6.12 2.44
C LYS A 246 7.46 -7.08 2.00
N TYR A 247 7.71 -8.38 2.04
CA TYR A 247 6.68 -9.41 1.83
C TYR A 247 6.61 -10.32 3.06
N PHE A 248 5.48 -10.30 3.76
CA PHE A 248 5.29 -11.07 4.98
C PHE A 248 4.73 -12.47 4.69
N PHE A 249 5.24 -13.51 5.37
CA PHE A 249 4.74 -14.88 5.19
C PHE A 249 4.95 -15.74 6.43
N SER A 250 4.18 -16.81 6.54
CA SER A 250 4.39 -17.84 7.58
C SER A 250 5.47 -18.83 7.13
N PRO A 251 6.41 -19.22 8.01
CA PRO A 251 7.47 -20.19 7.69
C PRO A 251 6.98 -21.64 7.69
N SER A 252 5.72 -21.92 8.05
CA SER A 252 5.20 -23.28 8.24
C SER A 252 5.40 -24.17 7.00
N GLY A 253 6.23 -25.21 7.18
CA GLY A 253 6.57 -26.21 6.16
C GLY A 253 7.36 -25.65 4.97
N LEU A 254 8.16 -24.60 5.21
CA LEU A 254 9.09 -24.04 4.24
C LEU A 254 10.55 -24.21 4.70
N ASP A 255 11.41 -24.62 3.77
CA ASP A 255 12.87 -24.58 3.92
C ASP A 255 13.39 -23.15 3.72
N LEU A 256 13.60 -22.45 4.83
CA LEU A 256 14.07 -21.08 4.84
C LEU A 256 15.49 -20.93 4.30
N ALA A 257 16.36 -21.93 4.52
CA ALA A 257 17.74 -21.89 4.04
C ALA A 257 17.77 -21.99 2.51
N ALA A 258 16.96 -22.87 1.93
CA ALA A 258 16.80 -22.96 0.48
C ALA A 258 16.20 -21.67 -0.12
N MET A 259 15.22 -21.06 0.56
CA MET A 259 14.66 -19.77 0.14
C MET A 259 15.69 -18.64 0.20
N GLN A 260 16.50 -18.58 1.25
CA GLN A 260 17.59 -17.60 1.39
C GLN A 260 18.65 -17.78 0.29
N ASP A 261 19.01 -19.03 -0.03
CA ASP A 261 19.91 -19.32 -1.15
C ASP A 261 19.34 -18.80 -2.47
N ALA A 262 18.07 -19.11 -2.76
CA ALA A 262 17.38 -18.63 -3.95
C ALA A 262 17.27 -17.10 -4.01
N ALA A 263 17.05 -16.44 -2.87
CA ALA A 263 16.98 -14.99 -2.77
C ALA A 263 18.35 -14.33 -3.04
N SER A 264 19.45 -14.92 -2.56
CA SER A 264 20.81 -14.38 -2.78
C SER A 264 21.18 -14.30 -4.27
N ARG A 265 20.60 -15.19 -5.09
CA ARG A 265 20.79 -15.22 -6.55
C ARG A 265 20.18 -14.03 -7.29
N LEU A 266 19.30 -13.27 -6.64
CA LEU A 266 18.66 -12.08 -7.22
C LEU A 266 19.59 -10.87 -7.25
N LEU A 267 20.65 -10.85 -6.44
CA LEU A 267 21.54 -9.70 -6.28
C LEU A 267 22.26 -9.36 -7.58
N GLY A 268 22.40 -8.06 -7.85
CA GLY A 268 23.03 -7.56 -9.07
C GLY A 268 22.02 -7.21 -10.15
N GLU A 269 22.48 -7.19 -11.40
CA GLU A 269 21.70 -6.75 -12.56
C GLU A 269 21.34 -7.96 -13.44
N HIS A 270 20.03 -8.17 -13.63
CA HIS A 270 19.51 -9.36 -14.32
C HIS A 270 18.28 -9.01 -15.18
N ASP A 271 17.96 -9.89 -16.13
CA ASP A 271 16.73 -9.82 -16.90
C ASP A 271 15.58 -10.52 -16.15
N PHE A 272 14.55 -9.75 -15.79
CA PHE A 272 13.41 -10.24 -15.01
C PHE A 272 12.17 -10.56 -15.86
N ARG A 273 12.29 -10.76 -17.18
CA ARG A 273 11.13 -11.03 -18.06
C ARG A 273 10.32 -12.26 -17.63
N ASN A 274 10.99 -13.30 -17.11
CA ASN A 274 10.35 -14.52 -16.62
C ASN A 274 9.72 -14.36 -15.24
N LEU A 275 10.03 -13.27 -14.53
CA LEU A 275 9.62 -12.96 -13.17
C LEU A 275 8.75 -11.70 -13.12
N CYS A 276 8.05 -11.38 -14.19
CA CYS A 276 7.12 -10.23 -14.23
C CYS A 276 5.86 -10.54 -15.04
N LYS A 277 4.86 -9.67 -14.95
CA LYS A 277 3.72 -9.67 -15.87
C LYS A 277 4.03 -8.75 -17.05
N ILE A 278 4.00 -9.30 -18.26
CA ILE A 278 4.19 -8.53 -19.48
C ILE A 278 2.90 -7.75 -19.77
N ASP A 279 3.00 -6.43 -19.79
CA ASP A 279 1.93 -5.54 -20.20
C ASP A 279 2.21 -5.00 -21.61
N ALA A 280 1.58 -5.62 -22.59
CA ALA A 280 1.74 -5.26 -24.00
C ALA A 280 1.30 -3.82 -24.30
N SER A 281 0.44 -3.22 -23.47
CA SER A 281 -0.01 -1.84 -23.68
C SER A 281 1.09 -0.80 -23.43
N LYS A 282 2.11 -1.17 -22.64
CA LYS A 282 3.25 -0.32 -22.31
C LYS A 282 4.41 -0.49 -23.29
N GLN A 283 4.37 -1.51 -24.14
CA GLN A 283 5.41 -1.80 -25.15
C GLN A 283 6.84 -1.77 -24.57
N ILE A 284 6.99 -2.32 -23.35
CA ILE A 284 8.30 -2.36 -22.68
C ILE A 284 9.19 -3.37 -23.39
N THR A 285 10.40 -2.94 -23.72
CA THR A 285 11.45 -3.77 -24.32
C THR A 285 12.60 -4.07 -23.35
N VAL A 286 12.77 -3.26 -22.29
CA VAL A 286 13.85 -3.39 -21.31
C VAL A 286 13.36 -4.02 -20.00
N PHE A 287 13.75 -5.26 -19.78
CA PHE A 287 13.40 -6.07 -18.60
C PHE A 287 14.51 -6.17 -17.56
N THR A 288 15.67 -5.58 -17.83
CA THR A 288 16.81 -5.57 -16.93
C THR A 288 16.56 -4.68 -15.72
N ARG A 289 16.77 -5.19 -14.50
CA ARG A 289 16.67 -4.43 -13.24
C ARG A 289 17.84 -4.76 -12.34
N ARG A 290 18.17 -3.85 -11.41
CA ARG A 290 19.24 -4.04 -10.45
C ARG A 290 18.67 -4.18 -9.04
N ILE A 291 18.94 -5.32 -8.42
CA ILE A 291 18.63 -5.59 -7.02
C ILE A 291 19.86 -5.25 -6.19
N LEU A 292 19.63 -4.42 -5.16
CA LEU A 292 20.65 -3.92 -4.25
C LEU A 292 20.73 -4.77 -2.98
N HIS A 293 19.59 -5.28 -2.52
CA HIS A 293 19.49 -6.09 -1.30
C HIS A 293 18.34 -7.10 -1.43
N ALA A 294 18.56 -8.32 -0.94
CA ALA A 294 17.57 -9.38 -0.88
C ALA A 294 17.87 -10.27 0.35
N SER A 295 17.00 -10.24 1.37
CA SER A 295 17.14 -11.06 2.59
C SER A 295 15.81 -11.61 3.07
N ILE A 296 15.85 -12.71 3.81
CA ILE A 296 14.69 -13.30 4.49
C ILE A 296 15.01 -13.34 5.98
N ASP A 297 14.27 -12.55 6.74
CA ASP A 297 14.52 -12.29 8.14
C ASP A 297 13.25 -12.61 8.95
N ARG A 298 13.39 -12.95 10.24
CA ARG A 298 12.23 -13.09 11.12
C ARG A 298 11.63 -11.71 11.37
N ALA A 299 10.31 -11.58 11.34
CA ALA A 299 9.66 -10.31 11.69
C ALA A 299 9.65 -10.10 13.22
N ASP A 300 9.91 -8.87 13.68
CA ASP A 300 10.10 -8.52 15.09
C ASP A 300 9.00 -9.01 16.04
N LYS A 301 7.75 -9.01 15.56
CA LYS A 301 6.57 -9.36 16.37
C LYS A 301 5.84 -10.54 15.75
N GLY A 302 6.16 -11.74 16.23
CA GLY A 302 5.42 -12.96 15.98
C GLY A 302 6.22 -14.07 15.29
N GLU A 303 5.47 -15.00 14.72
CA GLU A 303 6.02 -16.19 14.03
C GLU A 303 6.19 -15.97 12.52
N LEU A 304 5.97 -14.75 12.03
CA LEU A 304 6.09 -14.42 10.61
C LEU A 304 7.54 -14.14 10.22
N TYR A 305 7.84 -14.39 8.95
CA TYR A 305 9.06 -13.98 8.28
C TYR A 305 8.76 -12.88 7.27
N VAL A 306 9.78 -12.09 6.96
CA VAL A 306 9.72 -11.02 5.98
C VAL A 306 10.80 -11.24 4.92
N PHE A 307 10.40 -11.19 3.66
CA PHE A 307 11.33 -11.06 2.54
C PHE A 307 11.54 -9.57 2.25
N ASN A 308 12.76 -9.10 2.51
CA ASN A 308 13.22 -7.74 2.26
C ASN A 308 13.85 -7.67 0.87
N LEU A 309 13.29 -6.85 -0.02
CA LEU A 309 13.80 -6.67 -1.38
C LEU A 309 13.96 -5.19 -1.71
N ARG A 310 15.20 -4.76 -1.94
CA ARG A 310 15.54 -3.39 -2.36
C ARG A 310 16.14 -3.40 -3.75
N GLY A 311 15.63 -2.53 -4.62
CA GLY A 311 16.09 -2.42 -6.00
C GLY A 311 15.86 -1.02 -6.57
N ASN A 312 16.49 -0.72 -7.69
CA ASN A 312 16.37 0.60 -8.34
C ASN A 312 14.95 0.81 -8.92
N ALA A 313 14.42 -0.19 -9.61
CA ALA A 313 13.10 -0.20 -10.20
C ALA A 313 12.55 -1.62 -10.26
N PHE A 314 11.22 -1.75 -10.29
CA PHE A 314 10.53 -3.03 -10.32
C PHE A 314 9.59 -3.09 -11.51
N LEU A 315 9.50 -4.27 -12.14
CA LEU A 315 8.54 -4.55 -13.20
C LEU A 315 7.16 -4.87 -12.60
N TYR A 316 6.13 -4.84 -13.45
CA TYR A 316 4.77 -5.16 -13.04
C TYR A 316 4.70 -6.57 -12.43
N ASN A 317 4.15 -6.67 -11.21
CA ASN A 317 4.02 -7.91 -10.44
C ASN A 317 5.35 -8.62 -10.08
N MET A 318 6.50 -7.95 -10.24
CA MET A 318 7.81 -8.58 -10.12
C MET A 318 8.06 -9.25 -8.76
N VAL A 319 7.83 -8.52 -7.68
CA VAL A 319 8.08 -9.02 -6.30
C VAL A 319 7.22 -10.25 -6.00
N ARG A 320 5.97 -10.26 -6.46
CA ARG A 320 5.04 -11.38 -6.25
C ARG A 320 5.39 -12.60 -7.09
N HIS A 321 5.95 -12.40 -8.27
CA HIS A 321 6.48 -13.50 -9.08
C HIS A 321 7.74 -14.10 -8.45
N ILE A 322 8.64 -13.26 -7.92
CA ILE A 322 9.80 -13.73 -7.12
C ILE A 322 9.32 -14.56 -5.93
N MET A 323 8.37 -14.06 -5.14
CA MET A 323 7.82 -14.80 -4.00
C MET A 323 7.16 -16.12 -4.39
N ALA A 324 6.49 -16.18 -5.54
CA ALA A 324 5.92 -17.44 -6.02
C ALA A 324 7.01 -18.51 -6.26
N ILE A 325 8.17 -18.12 -6.80
CA ILE A 325 9.30 -19.03 -6.98
C ILE A 325 9.92 -19.39 -5.64
N LEU A 326 10.09 -18.43 -4.73
CA LEU A 326 10.60 -18.69 -3.39
C LEU A 326 9.71 -19.68 -2.63
N PHE A 327 8.38 -19.60 -2.75
CA PHE A 327 7.48 -20.59 -2.15
C PHE A 327 7.65 -22.00 -2.76
N LEU A 328 7.92 -22.12 -4.06
CA LEU A 328 8.21 -23.41 -4.68
C LEU A 328 9.53 -24.00 -4.19
N VAL A 329 10.56 -23.15 -4.03
CA VAL A 329 11.85 -23.56 -3.47
C VAL A 329 11.71 -23.95 -2.00
N GLY A 330 11.04 -23.12 -1.18
CA GLY A 330 10.80 -23.42 0.23
C GLY A 330 9.95 -24.67 0.44
N SER A 331 9.03 -24.98 -0.47
CA SER A 331 8.26 -26.24 -0.42
C SER A 331 9.07 -27.46 -0.88
N GLY A 332 10.34 -27.29 -1.27
CA GLY A 332 11.20 -28.36 -1.81
C GLY A 332 10.80 -28.87 -3.19
N LEU A 333 9.91 -28.16 -3.90
CA LEU A 333 9.44 -28.55 -5.23
C LEU A 333 10.42 -28.12 -6.33
N GLU A 334 11.25 -27.13 -6.05
CA GLU A 334 12.30 -26.62 -6.94
C GLU A 334 13.60 -26.42 -6.15
N ARG A 335 14.73 -26.56 -6.84
CA ARG A 335 16.04 -26.25 -6.26
C ARG A 335 16.30 -24.74 -6.33
N PRO A 336 17.11 -24.15 -5.43
CA PRO A 336 17.45 -22.72 -5.48
C PRO A 336 18.00 -22.23 -6.84
N SER A 337 18.72 -23.11 -7.56
CA SER A 337 19.25 -22.83 -8.91
C SER A 337 18.19 -22.51 -9.96
N ILE A 338 16.92 -22.82 -9.71
CA ILE A 338 15.81 -22.39 -10.58
C ILE A 338 15.75 -20.87 -10.72
N MET A 339 16.15 -20.13 -9.69
CA MET A 339 16.18 -18.67 -9.75
C MET A 339 17.19 -18.20 -10.80
N SER A 340 18.41 -18.75 -10.79
CA SER A 340 19.44 -18.47 -11.78
C SER A 340 18.98 -18.84 -13.21
N ALA A 341 18.27 -19.96 -13.37
CA ALA A 341 17.70 -20.36 -14.66
C ALA A 341 16.66 -19.35 -15.17
N LEU A 342 15.76 -18.87 -14.31
CA LEU A 342 14.73 -17.90 -14.70
C LEU A 342 15.30 -16.51 -15.02
N LEU A 343 16.45 -16.15 -14.43
CA LEU A 343 17.18 -14.92 -14.74
C LEU A 343 18.03 -15.05 -16.02
N ASN A 344 18.39 -16.27 -16.43
CA ASN A 344 19.14 -16.54 -17.66
C ASN A 344 18.21 -16.52 -18.88
N ALA A 345 17.79 -15.33 -19.30
CA ALA A 345 16.80 -15.16 -20.37
C ALA A 345 17.35 -14.60 -21.69
N ASP A 346 18.57 -14.05 -21.68
CA ASP A 346 19.21 -13.42 -22.84
C ASP A 346 20.20 -14.37 -23.53
N PRO A 347 19.89 -14.87 -24.76
CA PRO A 347 20.81 -15.73 -25.50
C PRO A 347 22.13 -15.05 -25.87
N ALA A 348 22.14 -13.72 -26.01
CA ALA A 348 23.34 -12.97 -26.39
C ALA A 348 24.31 -12.79 -25.23
N ARG A 349 23.81 -12.87 -23.99
CA ARG A 349 24.59 -12.71 -22.77
C ARG A 349 24.17 -13.76 -21.72
N PRO A 350 24.49 -15.04 -21.96
CA PRO A 350 24.14 -16.10 -21.02
C PRO A 350 24.84 -15.89 -19.67
N LEU A 351 24.12 -16.18 -18.59
CA LEU A 351 24.67 -16.07 -17.24
C LEU A 351 25.68 -17.19 -16.95
N PRO A 352 26.82 -16.88 -16.29
CA PRO A 352 27.72 -17.90 -15.78
C PRO A 352 27.08 -18.65 -14.59
N PRO A 353 27.68 -19.76 -14.13
CA PRO A 353 27.30 -20.38 -12.87
C PRO A 353 27.30 -19.36 -11.73
N PHE A 354 26.31 -19.44 -10.84
CA PHE A 354 26.19 -18.51 -9.72
C PHE A 354 27.28 -18.73 -8.65
N ARG A 355 27.67 -19.99 -8.44
CA ARG A 355 28.77 -20.39 -7.56
C ARG A 355 29.75 -21.27 -8.29
N GLU A 356 30.98 -21.30 -7.78
CA GLU A 356 32.01 -22.23 -8.23
C GLU A 356 31.54 -23.68 -7.99
N GLY A 357 31.65 -24.52 -9.02
CA GLY A 357 31.20 -25.91 -8.98
C GLY A 357 29.72 -26.14 -9.30
N GLU A 358 28.92 -25.09 -9.56
CA GLU A 358 27.55 -25.24 -10.07
C GLU A 358 27.53 -25.39 -11.60
N ASP A 359 26.50 -26.08 -12.10
CA ASP A 359 26.22 -26.14 -13.53
C ASP A 359 25.82 -24.74 -14.07
N VAL A 360 26.12 -24.52 -15.35
CA VAL A 360 25.65 -23.33 -16.06
C VAL A 360 24.11 -23.31 -16.06
N PRO A 361 23.46 -22.19 -15.65
CA PRO A 361 22.01 -22.12 -15.63
C PRO A 361 21.44 -22.31 -17.05
N PRO A 362 20.38 -23.12 -17.23
CA PRO A 362 19.78 -23.28 -18.55
C PRO A 362 19.15 -21.98 -19.04
N LEU A 363 19.17 -21.78 -20.36
CA LEU A 363 18.58 -20.59 -20.99
C LEU A 363 17.05 -20.70 -21.03
N VAL A 364 16.35 -19.69 -20.51
CA VAL A 364 14.88 -19.63 -20.44
C VAL A 364 14.40 -18.35 -21.11
N THR A 365 14.13 -18.40 -22.42
CA THR A 365 13.70 -17.23 -23.22
C THR A 365 12.23 -16.85 -23.02
N GLY A 366 11.40 -17.80 -22.58
CA GLY A 366 9.98 -17.63 -22.38
C GLY A 366 9.54 -18.02 -20.97
N LYS A 367 8.65 -17.22 -20.39
CA LYS A 367 8.17 -17.41 -19.02
C LYS A 367 7.43 -18.75 -18.87
N PRO A 368 7.80 -19.62 -17.90
CA PRO A 368 6.99 -20.79 -17.56
C PRO A 368 5.63 -20.40 -17.03
N ASP A 369 4.64 -21.27 -17.21
CA ASP A 369 3.36 -21.11 -16.53
C ASP A 369 3.45 -21.44 -15.02
N TYR A 370 3.13 -20.45 -14.18
CA TYR A 370 3.07 -20.60 -12.74
C TYR A 370 2.15 -19.56 -12.11
N GLN A 371 1.63 -19.91 -10.94
CA GLN A 371 0.72 -19.05 -10.17
C GLN A 371 1.51 -17.99 -9.42
N ILE A 372 1.06 -16.74 -9.50
CA ILE A 372 1.65 -15.61 -8.78
C ILE A 372 1.26 -15.63 -7.29
N ALA A 373 2.14 -15.13 -6.41
CA ALA A 373 1.86 -14.98 -4.98
C ALA A 373 0.75 -13.95 -4.71
N ASP A 374 0.07 -14.06 -3.58
CA ASP A 374 -1.00 -13.16 -3.14
C ASP A 374 -0.49 -11.73 -2.93
N PRO A 375 -1.26 -10.67 -3.26
CA PRO A 375 -0.81 -9.30 -3.08
C PRO A 375 -0.93 -8.79 -1.63
N LEU A 376 -1.79 -9.40 -0.81
CA LEU A 376 -2.09 -8.94 0.55
C LEU A 376 -0.84 -8.74 1.42
N PRO A 377 0.15 -9.66 1.43
CA PRO A 377 1.31 -9.54 2.30
C PRO A 377 2.41 -8.63 1.76
N LEU A 378 2.24 -8.08 0.56
CA LEU A 378 3.21 -7.18 -0.05
C LEU A 378 3.00 -5.75 0.44
N MET A 379 4.10 -5.13 0.85
CA MET A 379 4.14 -3.73 1.25
C MET A 379 5.29 -3.01 0.56
N LEU A 380 5.02 -1.84 -0.03
CA LEU A 380 6.08 -0.87 -0.32
C LEU A 380 6.49 -0.22 1.00
N TRP A 381 7.63 -0.63 1.55
CA TRP A 381 8.12 -0.11 2.82
C TRP A 381 8.63 1.32 2.68
N GLU A 382 9.47 1.55 1.67
CA GLU A 382 10.28 2.75 1.61
C GLU A 382 10.66 3.18 0.19
N CYS A 383 10.79 4.49 0.00
CA CYS A 383 11.24 5.12 -1.24
C CYS A 383 12.47 5.99 -0.94
N GLY A 384 13.64 5.56 -1.40
CA GLY A 384 14.89 6.26 -1.15
C GLY A 384 15.17 7.39 -2.15
N TYR A 385 15.70 8.49 -1.62
CA TYR A 385 16.14 9.68 -2.35
C TYR A 385 17.55 10.05 -1.88
N ASP A 386 18.22 10.95 -2.60
CA ASP A 386 19.54 11.45 -2.17
C ASP A 386 19.40 12.30 -0.89
N GLU A 387 20.46 12.30 -0.07
CA GLU A 387 20.48 13.08 1.17
C GLU A 387 20.31 14.58 0.90
N GLY A 388 19.53 15.26 1.74
CA GLY A 388 19.26 16.70 1.63
C GLY A 388 18.22 17.10 0.58
N VAL A 389 17.77 16.18 -0.28
CA VAL A 389 16.70 16.47 -1.27
C VAL A 389 15.33 16.61 -0.60
N LEU A 390 15.11 15.87 0.49
CA LEU A 390 13.87 15.87 1.24
C LEU A 390 14.12 16.29 2.69
N ASP A 391 13.36 17.27 3.13
CA ASP A 391 13.31 17.80 4.49
C ASP A 391 11.92 17.50 5.06
N TRP A 392 11.78 16.34 5.71
CA TRP A 392 10.47 15.88 6.21
C TRP A 392 10.02 16.69 7.43
N ARG A 393 8.95 17.46 7.24
CA ARG A 393 8.28 18.28 8.23
C ARG A 393 6.97 17.64 8.70
N ILE A 394 6.66 17.84 9.97
CA ILE A 394 5.37 17.54 10.58
C ILE A 394 4.72 18.83 11.06
N ASP A 395 3.39 18.87 11.11
CA ASP A 395 2.69 20.08 11.57
C ASP A 395 2.94 20.30 13.06
N ARG A 396 3.11 21.57 13.46
CA ARG A 396 3.21 21.95 14.87
C ARG A 396 1.91 21.61 15.60
N SER A 397 1.99 20.89 16.71
CA SER A 397 0.89 20.86 17.66
C SER A 397 0.85 22.20 18.41
N SER A 398 -0.24 22.94 18.21
CA SER A 398 -0.51 24.12 19.00
C SER A 398 -1.02 23.68 20.39
N SER A 399 -0.14 23.42 21.37
CA SER A 399 -0.32 23.81 22.77
C SER A 399 0.65 23.13 23.75
N ARG A 400 1.19 23.95 24.66
CA ARG A 400 1.55 23.55 26.03
C ARG A 400 0.36 22.79 26.65
N GLY A 401 0.42 21.46 26.68
CA GLY A 401 -0.54 20.59 27.39
C GLY A 401 -1.11 19.44 26.55
N GLY A 402 -0.65 18.20 26.82
CA GLY A 402 -1.40 16.96 26.57
C GLY A 402 -1.62 16.52 25.11
N ASP A 403 -0.60 16.54 24.27
CA ASP A 403 -0.64 16.31 22.81
C ASP A 403 -0.78 14.83 22.34
N SER A 404 -1.66 14.03 22.95
CA SER A 404 -1.90 12.64 22.48
C SER A 404 -3.06 12.50 21.48
N ALA A 405 -4.08 13.37 21.57
CA ALA A 405 -5.35 13.18 20.86
C ALA A 405 -5.33 13.49 19.36
N LYS A 406 -4.41 14.36 18.90
CA LYS A 406 -4.35 14.84 17.50
C LYS A 406 -3.32 14.11 16.63
N SER A 407 -2.51 13.22 17.22
CA SER A 407 -1.47 12.51 16.49
C SER A 407 -2.07 11.40 15.60
N PRO A 408 -1.66 11.28 14.32
CA PRO A 408 -2.06 10.15 13.48
C PRO A 408 -1.62 8.80 14.08
N LEU A 409 -0.60 8.80 14.97
CA LEU A 409 -0.12 7.61 15.67
C LEU A 409 -1.21 6.96 16.52
N ARG A 410 -2.07 7.73 17.21
CA ARG A 410 -3.10 7.17 18.10
C ARG A 410 -4.07 6.26 17.33
N GLY A 411 -4.52 6.71 16.16
CA GLY A 411 -5.40 5.92 15.29
C GLY A 411 -4.74 4.64 14.79
N MET A 412 -3.44 4.70 14.47
CA MET A 412 -2.67 3.54 14.03
C MET A 412 -2.42 2.54 15.16
N ILE A 413 -2.13 3.00 16.38
CA ILE A 413 -2.02 2.16 17.58
C ILE A 413 -3.34 1.42 17.82
N CYS A 414 -4.48 2.12 17.83
CA CYS A 414 -5.77 1.48 18.02
C CYS A 414 -6.12 0.49 16.90
N ALA A 415 -5.67 0.74 15.66
CA ALA A 415 -5.85 -0.20 14.55
C ALA A 415 -4.99 -1.46 14.74
N TYR A 416 -3.75 -1.31 15.20
CA TYR A 416 -2.85 -2.41 15.53
C TYR A 416 -3.36 -3.26 16.70
N GLU A 417 -3.85 -2.62 17.77
CA GLU A 417 -4.48 -3.30 18.90
C GLU A 417 -5.70 -4.12 18.45
N ARG A 418 -6.58 -3.52 17.63
CA ARG A 418 -7.74 -4.24 17.05
C ARG A 418 -7.31 -5.44 16.21
N ALA A 419 -6.29 -5.29 15.36
CA ALA A 419 -5.76 -6.40 14.57
C ALA A 419 -5.19 -7.51 15.47
N SER A 420 -4.50 -7.15 16.55
CA SER A 420 -3.96 -8.12 17.52
C SER A 420 -5.07 -8.91 18.22
N VAL A 421 -6.16 -8.24 18.61
CA VAL A 421 -7.36 -8.91 19.16
C VAL A 421 -7.97 -9.86 18.13
N THR A 422 -8.12 -9.43 16.86
CA THR A 422 -8.62 -10.30 15.80
C THR A 422 -7.73 -11.52 15.60
N THR A 423 -6.41 -11.35 15.53
CA THR A 423 -5.46 -12.47 15.43
C THR A 423 -5.59 -13.43 16.61
N ALA A 424 -5.73 -12.92 17.84
CA ALA A 424 -5.93 -13.76 19.01
C ALA A 424 -7.25 -14.55 18.94
N LEU A 425 -8.35 -13.93 18.50
CA LEU A 425 -9.64 -14.61 18.31
C LEU A 425 -9.54 -15.73 17.27
N GLU A 426 -8.97 -15.44 16.10
CA GLU A 426 -8.78 -16.42 15.02
C GLU A 426 -7.91 -17.60 15.47
N ALA A 427 -6.86 -17.35 16.27
CA ALA A 427 -6.04 -18.42 16.84
C ALA A 427 -6.84 -19.32 17.80
N HIS A 428 -7.75 -18.76 18.62
CA HIS A 428 -8.61 -19.54 19.50
C HIS A 428 -9.67 -20.33 18.72
N PHE A 429 -10.23 -19.75 17.66
CA PHE A 429 -11.15 -20.46 16.76
C PHE A 429 -10.46 -21.63 16.07
N LEU A 430 -9.23 -21.46 15.61
CA LEU A 430 -8.43 -22.54 15.04
C LEU A 430 -8.19 -23.65 16.06
N LYS A 431 -7.77 -23.32 17.29
CA LYS A 431 -7.56 -24.29 18.37
C LYS A 431 -8.84 -25.05 18.74
N ALA A 432 -9.98 -24.36 18.76
CA ALA A 432 -11.28 -25.00 18.99
C ALA A 432 -11.66 -25.97 17.87
N ALA A 433 -11.36 -25.62 16.61
CA ALA A 433 -11.59 -26.49 15.47
C ALA A 433 -10.66 -27.72 15.47
N GLU A 434 -9.41 -27.58 15.91
CA GLU A 434 -8.42 -28.66 16.02
C GLU A 434 -8.85 -29.79 16.97
N ALA A 435 -9.71 -29.51 17.95
CA ALA A 435 -10.28 -30.53 18.83
C ALA A 435 -11.20 -31.53 18.08
N HIS A 436 -11.74 -31.12 16.93
CA HIS A 436 -12.69 -31.91 16.14
C HIS A 436 -12.16 -32.30 14.76
N HIS A 437 -11.23 -31.52 14.21
CA HIS A 437 -10.68 -31.69 12.87
C HIS A 437 -9.16 -31.71 12.93
N LYS A 438 -8.54 -32.73 12.34
CA LYS A 438 -7.09 -32.73 12.16
C LYS A 438 -6.72 -31.66 11.14
N PRO A 439 -5.66 -30.85 11.38
CA PRO A 439 -5.18 -29.92 10.37
C PRO A 439 -4.78 -30.70 9.10
N PRO A 440 -4.94 -30.10 7.90
CA PRO A 440 -4.52 -30.75 6.67
C PRO A 440 -3.02 -31.05 6.73
N GLN A 441 -2.64 -32.29 6.43
CA GLN A 441 -1.23 -32.66 6.36
C GLN A 441 -0.52 -31.84 5.27
N GLN A 442 0.62 -31.27 5.63
CA GLN A 442 1.52 -30.61 4.70
C GLN A 442 2.55 -31.64 4.23
N TYR A 443 2.57 -31.91 2.92
CA TYR A 443 3.39 -32.97 2.31
C TYR A 443 4.78 -32.49 1.87
N PHE A 444 5.29 -31.41 2.48
CA PHE A 444 6.52 -30.74 2.03
C PHE A 444 7.59 -30.73 3.13
N PRO A 445 8.88 -30.86 2.76
CA PRO A 445 9.41 -31.12 1.42
C PRO A 445 9.14 -32.57 0.98
N VAL A 446 8.72 -32.78 -0.27
CA VAL A 446 8.46 -34.14 -0.78
C VAL A 446 9.77 -34.93 -0.81
N GLY A 447 9.85 -36.04 -0.06
CA GLY A 447 11.02 -36.93 -0.07
C GLY A 447 12.19 -36.47 0.80
N ALA A 448 12.01 -35.45 1.66
CA ALA A 448 12.98 -35.16 2.71
C ALA A 448 13.06 -36.32 3.73
N PRO A 449 14.21 -36.56 4.37
CA PRO A 449 14.34 -37.61 5.39
C PRO A 449 13.29 -37.43 6.50
N GLY A 450 12.42 -38.43 6.67
CA GLY A 450 11.33 -38.40 7.66
C GLY A 450 9.99 -37.83 7.15
N VAL A 451 9.88 -37.41 5.88
CA VAL A 451 8.61 -36.99 5.27
C VAL A 451 8.03 -38.16 4.47
N GLU A 452 6.80 -38.56 4.81
CA GLU A 452 6.08 -39.59 4.06
C GLU A 452 5.82 -39.12 2.63
N PRO A 453 6.10 -39.95 1.60
CA PRO A 453 5.77 -39.61 0.23
C PRO A 453 4.26 -39.37 0.08
N LEU A 454 3.89 -38.48 -0.85
CA LEU A 454 2.50 -38.11 -1.09
C LEU A 454 1.66 -39.39 -1.35
N PRO A 455 0.65 -39.69 -0.52
CA PRO A 455 -0.17 -40.88 -0.72
C PRO A 455 -0.86 -40.88 -2.09
N PRO A 456 -1.10 -42.06 -2.70
CA PRO A 456 -1.84 -42.13 -3.95
C PRO A 456 -3.21 -41.44 -3.84
N GLY A 457 -3.46 -40.45 -4.70
CA GLY A 457 -4.70 -39.66 -4.71
C GLY A 457 -4.72 -38.46 -3.74
N ALA A 458 -3.69 -38.26 -2.92
CA ALA A 458 -3.56 -37.06 -2.09
C ALA A 458 -3.25 -35.82 -2.94
N MET A 459 -3.66 -34.65 -2.46
CA MET A 459 -3.38 -33.37 -3.09
C MET A 459 -2.36 -32.60 -2.25
N MET A 460 -1.31 -32.10 -2.90
CA MET A 460 -0.36 -31.17 -2.32
C MET A 460 -0.96 -29.75 -2.28
N SER A 461 -0.66 -28.98 -1.24
CA SER A 461 -1.16 -27.61 -1.03
C SER A 461 -0.02 -26.61 -1.11
N VAL A 462 0.31 -26.15 -2.32
CA VAL A 462 1.44 -25.25 -2.55
C VAL A 462 1.09 -23.83 -2.04
N PRO A 463 1.88 -23.23 -1.15
CA PRO A 463 1.59 -21.90 -0.61
C PRO A 463 1.73 -20.81 -1.69
N LEU A 464 0.84 -19.83 -1.64
CA LEU A 464 0.88 -18.62 -2.47
C LEU A 464 1.03 -17.33 -1.63
N GLY A 465 1.18 -17.44 -0.31
CA GLY A 465 1.18 -16.31 0.62
C GLY A 465 -0.23 -15.84 1.00
N GLY A 466 -0.33 -15.04 2.06
CA GLY A 466 -1.62 -14.48 2.51
C GLY A 466 -2.67 -15.52 2.94
N GLY A 467 -2.26 -16.73 3.34
CA GLY A 467 -3.16 -17.83 3.66
C GLY A 467 -3.73 -18.58 2.44
N MET A 468 -3.32 -18.20 1.22
CA MET A 468 -3.77 -18.83 -0.02
C MET A 468 -2.89 -20.03 -0.39
N VAL A 469 -3.53 -21.10 -0.90
CA VAL A 469 -2.84 -22.31 -1.39
C VAL A 469 -3.37 -22.74 -2.75
N LYS A 470 -2.50 -23.31 -3.58
CA LYS A 470 -2.86 -24.00 -4.81
C LYS A 470 -2.81 -25.51 -4.58
N ARG A 471 -3.95 -26.18 -4.74
CA ARG A 471 -4.03 -27.64 -4.66
C ARG A 471 -3.62 -28.28 -5.97
N ALA A 472 -2.76 -29.29 -5.91
CA ALA A 472 -2.34 -30.07 -7.09
C ALA A 472 -2.17 -31.55 -6.72
N GLY A 473 -2.48 -32.48 -7.63
CA GLY A 473 -2.20 -33.91 -7.42
C GLY A 473 -0.78 -34.30 -7.84
N VAL A 474 -0.20 -33.57 -8.80
CA VAL A 474 1.13 -33.82 -9.36
C VAL A 474 1.84 -32.49 -9.56
N TYR A 475 3.15 -32.47 -9.28
CA TYR A 475 4.00 -31.33 -9.57
C TYR A 475 4.76 -31.55 -10.88
N VAL A 476 4.69 -30.58 -11.79
CA VAL A 476 5.54 -30.52 -12.99
C VAL A 476 6.61 -29.46 -12.76
N PRO A 477 7.91 -29.80 -12.85
CA PRO A 477 9.01 -28.84 -12.71
C PRO A 477 8.86 -27.65 -13.66
N LEU A 478 9.19 -26.46 -13.19
CA LEU A 478 9.01 -25.20 -13.93
C LEU A 478 9.66 -25.22 -15.31
N LEU A 479 10.83 -25.85 -15.44
CA LEU A 479 11.54 -25.92 -16.72
C LEU A 479 10.89 -26.84 -17.75
N GLN A 480 10.00 -27.74 -17.31
CA GLN A 480 9.26 -28.65 -18.19
C GLN A 480 7.86 -28.14 -18.54
N ARG A 481 7.42 -27.02 -17.94
CA ARG A 481 6.10 -26.44 -18.22
C ARG A 481 6.05 -25.72 -19.56
N LYS A 482 4.84 -25.61 -20.10
CA LYS A 482 4.54 -24.80 -21.28
C LYS A 482 5.10 -23.39 -21.10
N ARG A 483 5.83 -22.91 -22.12
CA ARG A 483 6.33 -21.55 -22.18
C ARG A 483 5.25 -20.61 -22.70
N MET A 484 5.14 -19.44 -22.07
CA MET A 484 4.39 -18.32 -22.60
C MET A 484 5.13 -17.70 -23.79
N LEU A 485 4.40 -16.94 -24.60
CA LEU A 485 4.99 -16.13 -25.67
C LEU A 485 6.06 -15.19 -25.10
N THR A 486 7.10 -14.96 -25.89
CA THR A 486 8.16 -14.01 -25.56
C THR A 486 7.62 -12.58 -25.48
N PRO A 487 8.30 -11.66 -24.77
CA PRO A 487 7.89 -10.26 -24.74
C PRO A 487 7.74 -9.62 -26.13
N ASP A 488 8.62 -9.97 -27.06
CA ASP A 488 8.62 -9.42 -28.42
C ASP A 488 7.38 -9.87 -29.20
N GLU A 489 7.06 -11.16 -29.17
CA GLU A 489 5.84 -11.72 -29.79
C GLU A 489 4.57 -11.11 -29.18
N VAL A 490 4.54 -10.93 -27.86
CA VAL A 490 3.40 -10.32 -27.16
C VAL A 490 3.22 -8.86 -27.58
N ASN A 491 4.32 -8.10 -27.64
CA ASN A 491 4.32 -6.69 -28.03
C ASN A 491 3.91 -6.52 -29.49
N GLU A 492 4.45 -7.34 -30.39
CA GLU A 492 4.11 -7.33 -31.82
C GLU A 492 2.64 -7.68 -32.05
N ARG A 493 2.14 -8.74 -31.42
CA ARG A 493 0.73 -9.13 -31.52
C ARG A 493 -0.21 -8.03 -31.02
N TYR A 494 0.17 -7.31 -29.96
CA TYR A 494 -0.60 -6.15 -29.51
C TYR A 494 -0.56 -5.01 -30.52
N ARG A 495 0.62 -4.68 -31.06
CA ARG A 495 0.83 -3.62 -32.04
C ARG A 495 -0.06 -3.84 -33.28
N LEU A 496 -0.03 -5.04 -33.84
CA LEU A 496 -0.82 -5.41 -35.03
C LEU A 496 -2.31 -5.54 -34.75
N GLY A 497 -2.70 -5.88 -33.52
CA GLY A 497 -4.08 -6.11 -33.14
C GLY A 497 -4.75 -4.91 -32.48
N ARG A 498 -4.83 -4.95 -31.14
CA ARG A 498 -5.56 -3.96 -30.34
C ARG A 498 -4.89 -2.58 -30.32
N GLY A 499 -3.56 -2.53 -30.48
CA GLY A 499 -2.79 -1.30 -30.54
C GLY A 499 -3.14 -0.46 -31.76
N ALA A 500 -3.12 -1.07 -32.96
CA ALA A 500 -3.54 -0.44 -34.21
C ALA A 500 -4.97 0.14 -34.12
N LYS A 501 -5.94 -0.65 -33.67
CA LYS A 501 -7.33 -0.19 -33.48
C LYS A 501 -7.46 0.97 -32.49
N LYS A 502 -6.61 1.03 -31.47
CA LYS A 502 -6.60 2.14 -30.50
C LYS A 502 -6.01 3.42 -31.11
N LEU A 503 -4.97 3.30 -31.91
CA LEU A 503 -4.38 4.41 -32.67
C LEU A 503 -5.37 4.96 -33.69
N GLU A 504 -6.05 4.10 -34.44
CA GLU A 504 -7.12 4.50 -35.38
C GLU A 504 -8.24 5.26 -34.67
N ARG A 505 -8.72 4.76 -33.52
CA ARG A 505 -9.74 5.48 -32.73
C ARG A 505 -9.26 6.83 -32.21
N LYS A 506 -8.00 6.93 -31.79
CA LYS A 506 -7.41 8.19 -31.31
C LYS A 506 -7.22 9.19 -32.45
N ALA A 507 -6.84 8.72 -33.65
CA ALA A 507 -6.75 9.54 -34.84
C ALA A 507 -8.13 10.04 -35.28
N ALA A 508 -9.16 9.18 -35.23
CA ALA A 508 -10.53 9.56 -35.54
C ALA A 508 -11.11 10.58 -34.54
N SER A 509 -10.82 10.46 -33.24
CA SER A 509 -11.26 11.46 -32.26
C SER A 509 -10.53 12.80 -32.43
N ALA A 510 -9.23 12.77 -32.73
CA ALA A 510 -8.46 14.00 -32.97
C ALA A 510 -8.84 14.72 -34.27
N ALA A 511 -9.36 13.99 -35.27
CA ALA A 511 -9.88 14.58 -36.50
C ALA A 511 -11.28 15.20 -36.32
N GLY A 512 -12.08 14.67 -35.39
CA GLY A 512 -13.40 15.23 -35.06
C GLY A 512 -13.35 16.56 -34.30
N ASP A 513 -12.29 16.80 -33.52
CA ASP A 513 -12.07 18.05 -32.77
C ASP A 513 -11.49 19.20 -33.64
N LEU A 514 -11.27 18.98 -34.95
CA LEU A 514 -10.76 19.98 -35.88
C LEU A 514 -11.84 20.54 -36.84
N ASP A 515 -13.06 20.01 -36.79
CA ASP A 515 -14.21 20.41 -37.63
C ASP A 515 -15.36 21.07 -36.84
N GLU A 516 -15.15 21.41 -35.56
CA GLU A 516 -15.97 22.35 -34.76
C GLU A 516 -15.16 23.63 -34.47
#